data_AF-U1PYH6-F1
#
_entry.id   AF-U1PYH6-F1
#
_cell.length_a   1.000
_cell.length_b   1.000
_cell.length_c   1.000
_cell.angle_alpha   90.00
_cell.angle_beta   90.00
_cell.angle_gamma   90.00
#
_symmetry.space_group_name_H-M   'P 1'
#
loop_
_entity.id
_entity.type
_entity.pdbx_description
1 polymer ?
#
loop_
_entity_poly.entity_id
_entity_poly.type
_entity_poly.pdbx_seq_one_letter_code
_entity_poly.pdbx_strand_id
1 'polypeptide(L)'
;SYSGGGTVQDSSARGTVSATGQSVGGLLGLADASTIRRSSATGDVNSTGSNVGGLIGKHDSTLAATIANVSASGNVSTRNQGAGGLVGSMGQTSPVTVSDARASGNVTAAVGSGRGYVGGLIGEIRNAKNVTNVSATGRVNVSANVGTNGEHVGGLIGVIDHESGANLVTNASATGDVNADAAGPIGGLIGGIDGTLGTVQDSYAQGNVSARGGHVGGLIGRTNGDTARVYASGRIEGDSGLGGLIGDNSGQISESYWDRGATNQLSPTGSGPADDTVVGYGAVGDTTAAAEMQGQAATELMDGLNYTTTWQTTSEYPILRAQASGNEQPPRTVDTVSSTNLTAV
;
A
#
# COMPACT_ATOMS: atom_id res chain seq x y z
N SER A 1 -26.62 -1.56 0.74
CA SER A 1 -26.17 -2.43 -0.36
C SER A 1 -26.53 -1.79 -1.67
N TYR A 2 -25.66 -1.88 -2.68
CA TYR A 2 -25.96 -1.47 -4.06
C TYR A 2 -25.90 -2.72 -4.94
N SER A 3 -26.96 -2.98 -5.68
CA SER A 3 -27.12 -4.17 -6.53
C SER A 3 -27.57 -3.76 -7.92
N GLY A 4 -26.96 -4.31 -8.98
CA GLY A 4 -27.43 -4.12 -10.36
C GLY A 4 -26.36 -3.78 -11.41
N GLY A 5 -25.08 -4.02 -11.15
CA GLY A 5 -24.00 -3.80 -12.13
C GLY A 5 -23.81 -2.34 -12.57
N GLY A 6 -24.47 -1.39 -11.91
CA GLY A 6 -24.53 0.01 -12.29
C GLY A 6 -23.28 0.82 -11.92
N THR A 7 -23.41 2.15 -12.02
CA THR A 7 -22.36 3.12 -11.67
C THR A 7 -22.69 3.84 -10.37
N VAL A 8 -21.72 3.90 -9.46
CA VAL A 8 -21.71 4.85 -8.34
C VAL A 8 -20.67 5.93 -8.66
N GLN A 9 -21.10 7.19 -8.70
CA GLN A 9 -20.17 8.29 -8.96
C GLN A 9 -20.56 9.56 -8.24
N ASP A 10 -19.59 10.46 -8.05
CA ASP A 10 -19.79 11.81 -7.51
C ASP A 10 -20.50 11.81 -6.15
N SER A 11 -20.15 10.81 -5.32
CA SER A 11 -20.85 10.51 -4.06
C SER A 11 -19.94 10.71 -2.85
N SER A 12 -20.48 11.26 -1.76
CA SER A 12 -19.72 11.42 -0.52
C SER A 12 -20.49 11.02 0.73
N ALA A 13 -19.80 10.42 1.70
CA ALA A 13 -20.34 10.08 3.01
C ALA A 13 -19.44 10.63 4.12
N ARG A 14 -20.04 11.13 5.22
CA ARG A 14 -19.31 11.76 6.34
C ARG A 14 -19.67 11.22 7.73
N GLY A 15 -20.78 10.51 7.86
CA GLY A 15 -21.26 10.01 9.14
C GLY A 15 -20.47 8.78 9.61
N THR A 16 -20.29 8.66 10.91
CA THR A 16 -19.77 7.44 11.52
C THR A 16 -20.73 6.27 11.31
N VAL A 17 -20.20 5.12 10.88
CA VAL A 17 -20.95 3.88 10.71
C VAL A 17 -20.57 2.93 11.84
N SER A 18 -21.55 2.47 12.61
CA SER A 18 -21.39 1.44 13.64
C SER A 18 -22.30 0.27 13.32
N ALA A 19 -21.74 -0.92 13.13
CA ALA A 19 -22.49 -2.11 12.73
C ALA A 19 -21.99 -3.37 13.45
N THR A 20 -22.81 -4.41 13.47
CA THR A 20 -22.41 -5.75 13.96
C THR A 20 -22.30 -6.79 12.84
N GLY A 21 -22.80 -6.45 11.64
CA GLY A 21 -22.86 -7.33 10.48
C GLY A 21 -21.61 -7.29 9.60
N GLN A 22 -21.66 -8.06 8.52
CA GLN A 22 -20.61 -8.14 7.50
C GLN A 22 -20.80 -7.09 6.40
N SER A 23 -19.74 -6.84 5.63
CA SER A 23 -19.74 -5.94 4.46
C SER A 23 -20.19 -4.53 4.85
N VAL A 24 -19.36 -3.88 5.68
CA VAL A 24 -19.64 -2.56 6.24
C VAL A 24 -18.73 -1.54 5.60
N GLY A 25 -19.31 -0.53 4.96
CA GLY A 25 -18.57 0.57 4.37
C GLY A 25 -19.18 1.92 4.69
N GLY A 26 -18.35 2.97 4.69
CA GLY A 26 -18.81 4.34 4.97
C GLY A 26 -19.76 4.87 3.89
N LEU A 27 -19.57 4.48 2.63
CA LEU A 27 -20.49 4.80 1.53
C LEU A 27 -21.28 3.57 1.07
N LEU A 28 -20.61 2.43 0.86
CA LEU A 28 -21.20 1.21 0.33
C LEU A 28 -20.86 0.02 1.23
N GLY A 29 -21.87 -0.66 1.76
CA GLY A 29 -21.67 -1.92 2.48
C GLY A 29 -21.24 -3.06 1.54
N LEU A 30 -22.22 -3.67 0.86
CA LEU A 30 -21.99 -4.56 -0.28
C LEU A 30 -22.24 -3.80 -1.59
N ALA A 31 -21.29 -3.86 -2.51
CA ALA A 31 -21.33 -3.21 -3.82
C ALA A 31 -21.20 -4.22 -4.96
N ASP A 32 -22.25 -4.36 -5.76
CA ASP A 32 -22.27 -5.01 -7.08
C ASP A 32 -22.39 -3.90 -8.14
N ALA A 33 -21.34 -3.08 -8.24
CA ALA A 33 -21.24 -1.99 -9.21
C ALA A 33 -20.08 -2.30 -10.17
N SER A 34 -20.30 -2.14 -11.47
CA SER A 34 -19.19 -2.28 -12.45
C SER A 34 -18.29 -1.04 -12.45
N THR A 35 -18.77 0.08 -11.92
CA THR A 35 -18.00 1.32 -11.84
C THR A 35 -18.28 2.04 -10.53
N ILE A 36 -17.21 2.39 -9.81
CA ILE A 36 -17.24 3.30 -8.67
C ILE A 36 -16.19 4.37 -8.92
N ARG A 37 -16.59 5.65 -9.01
CA ARG A 37 -15.63 6.72 -9.30
C ARG A 37 -15.92 8.04 -8.62
N ARG A 38 -14.90 8.91 -8.46
CA ARG A 38 -15.06 10.28 -7.92
C ARG A 38 -15.89 10.31 -6.63
N SER A 39 -15.58 9.40 -5.72
CA SER A 39 -16.39 9.17 -4.52
C SER A 39 -15.53 9.08 -3.27
N SER A 40 -16.05 9.55 -2.15
CA SER A 40 -15.26 9.68 -0.92
C SER A 40 -16.03 9.34 0.36
N ALA A 41 -15.35 8.81 1.38
CA ALA A 41 -15.91 8.64 2.72
C ALA A 41 -14.98 9.17 3.81
N THR A 42 -15.51 9.96 4.74
CA THR A 42 -14.70 10.57 5.82
C THR A 42 -15.11 10.16 7.23
N GLY A 43 -16.25 9.49 7.39
CA GLY A 43 -16.72 9.02 8.69
C GLY A 43 -16.01 7.73 9.10
N ASP A 44 -15.80 7.56 10.40
CA ASP A 44 -15.24 6.31 10.95
C ASP A 44 -16.18 5.13 10.69
N VAL A 45 -15.61 3.96 10.43
CA VAL A 45 -16.35 2.72 10.19
C VAL A 45 -15.95 1.68 11.23
N ASN A 46 -16.88 1.35 12.13
CA ASN A 46 -16.68 0.43 13.24
C ASN A 46 -17.61 -0.77 13.07
N SER A 47 -17.04 -1.97 12.96
CA SER A 47 -17.83 -3.21 12.90
C SER A 47 -17.27 -4.32 13.80
N THR A 48 -18.14 -5.25 14.21
CA THR A 48 -17.71 -6.54 14.78
C THR A 48 -17.66 -7.65 13.73
N GLY A 49 -18.15 -7.41 12.52
CA GLY A 49 -18.19 -8.39 11.43
C GLY A 49 -17.06 -8.24 10.41
N SER A 50 -17.08 -9.10 9.39
CA SER A 50 -16.04 -9.19 8.36
C SER A 50 -16.25 -8.19 7.21
N ASN A 51 -15.20 -7.95 6.42
CA ASN A 51 -15.20 -7.09 5.22
C ASN A 51 -15.60 -5.65 5.55
N VAL A 52 -14.69 -4.94 6.21
CA VAL A 52 -14.91 -3.57 6.65
C VAL A 52 -14.00 -2.63 5.87
N GLY A 53 -14.60 -1.64 5.21
CA GLY A 53 -13.85 -0.65 4.45
C GLY A 53 -14.27 0.78 4.76
N GLY A 54 -13.37 1.75 4.66
CA GLY A 54 -13.74 3.15 4.88
C GLY A 54 -14.73 3.65 3.84
N LEU A 55 -14.60 3.25 2.57
CA LEU A 55 -15.54 3.57 1.50
C LEU A 55 -16.48 2.39 1.19
N ILE A 56 -15.90 1.20 0.96
CA ILE A 56 -16.60 0.00 0.49
C ILE A 56 -16.31 -1.18 1.42
N GLY A 57 -17.34 -1.80 2.00
CA GLY A 57 -17.16 -3.00 2.82
C GLY A 57 -16.70 -4.20 1.99
N LYS A 58 -17.57 -4.68 1.09
CA LYS A 58 -17.28 -5.73 0.12
C LYS A 58 -17.67 -5.29 -1.29
N HIS A 59 -16.77 -5.46 -2.24
CA HIS A 59 -17.06 -5.34 -3.66
C HIS A 59 -17.19 -6.73 -4.30
N ASP A 60 -18.33 -6.99 -4.92
CA ASP A 60 -18.69 -8.30 -5.46
C ASP A 60 -19.50 -8.14 -6.76
N SER A 61 -18.85 -7.57 -7.76
CA SER A 61 -19.41 -7.39 -9.11
C SER A 61 -19.31 -8.67 -9.93
N THR A 62 -20.41 -9.03 -10.59
CA THR A 62 -20.41 -10.12 -11.59
C THR A 62 -19.78 -9.69 -12.93
N LEU A 63 -19.58 -8.39 -13.13
CA LEU A 63 -18.95 -7.79 -14.30
C LEU A 63 -17.53 -7.31 -13.99
N ALA A 64 -16.70 -7.14 -15.01
CA ALA A 64 -15.42 -6.45 -14.86
C ALA A 64 -15.63 -5.06 -14.25
N ALA A 65 -14.85 -4.75 -13.21
CA ALA A 65 -15.10 -3.60 -12.35
C ALA A 65 -13.98 -2.56 -12.42
N THR A 66 -14.35 -1.28 -12.28
CA THR A 66 -13.41 -0.16 -12.17
C THR A 66 -13.72 0.67 -10.93
N ILE A 67 -12.72 0.81 -10.04
CA ILE A 67 -12.76 1.68 -8.87
C ILE A 67 -11.71 2.78 -9.06
N ALA A 68 -12.12 4.01 -9.35
CA ALA A 68 -11.21 5.06 -9.82
C ALA A 68 -11.45 6.43 -9.18
N ASN A 69 -10.40 7.17 -8.81
CA ASN A 69 -10.51 8.52 -8.23
C ASN A 69 -11.38 8.51 -6.95
N VAL A 70 -11.00 7.68 -5.99
CA VAL A 70 -11.76 7.49 -4.75
C VAL A 70 -10.89 7.71 -3.52
N SER A 71 -11.50 8.12 -2.42
CA SER A 71 -10.78 8.34 -1.17
C SER A 71 -11.54 7.92 0.09
N ALA A 72 -10.80 7.51 1.11
CA ALA A 72 -11.32 7.29 2.44
C ALA A 72 -10.39 7.86 3.52
N SER A 73 -10.93 8.61 4.47
CA SER A 73 -10.14 9.24 5.54
C SER A 73 -10.59 8.88 6.96
N GLY A 74 -11.76 8.26 7.11
CA GLY A 74 -12.24 7.78 8.41
C GLY A 74 -11.45 6.55 8.87
N ASN A 75 -11.32 6.38 10.18
CA ASN A 75 -10.70 5.19 10.75
C ASN A 75 -11.59 3.97 10.53
N VAL A 76 -10.97 2.82 10.34
CA VAL A 76 -11.65 1.53 10.14
C VAL A 76 -11.31 0.62 11.30
N SER A 77 -12.32 0.09 11.99
CA SER A 77 -12.12 -0.93 13.02
C SER A 77 -12.98 -2.17 12.79
N THR A 78 -12.37 -3.35 12.93
CA THR A 78 -13.07 -4.64 12.91
C THR A 78 -12.59 -5.58 14.01
N ARG A 79 -13.46 -6.53 14.38
CA ARG A 79 -13.13 -7.67 15.26
C ARG A 79 -13.16 -9.01 14.51
N ASN A 80 -13.06 -8.98 13.19
CA ASN A 80 -13.13 -10.15 12.33
C ASN A 80 -12.21 -9.98 11.09
N GLN A 81 -12.38 -10.86 10.11
CA GLN A 81 -11.58 -10.95 8.88
C GLN A 81 -11.88 -9.81 7.90
N GLY A 82 -10.87 -9.38 7.13
CA GLY A 82 -11.04 -8.48 5.99
C GLY A 82 -11.24 -7.02 6.40
N ALA A 83 -10.16 -6.24 6.41
CA ALA A 83 -10.20 -4.81 6.66
C ALA A 83 -9.34 -4.02 5.68
N GLY A 84 -9.88 -2.92 5.17
CA GLY A 84 -9.16 -1.98 4.31
C GLY A 84 -9.51 -0.54 4.64
N GLY A 85 -8.57 0.39 4.60
CA GLY A 85 -8.90 1.80 4.81
C GLY A 85 -9.85 2.34 3.74
N LEU A 86 -9.82 1.81 2.52
CA LEU A 86 -10.76 2.13 1.44
C LEU A 86 -11.74 0.98 1.18
N VAL A 87 -11.25 -0.23 0.92
CA VAL A 87 -12.06 -1.41 0.56
C VAL A 87 -11.74 -2.60 1.46
N GLY A 88 -12.73 -3.15 2.15
CA GLY A 88 -12.54 -4.32 3.01
C GLY A 88 -12.09 -5.55 2.23
N SER A 89 -12.89 -5.98 1.25
CA SER A 89 -12.51 -7.06 0.34
C SER A 89 -13.15 -6.95 -1.03
N MET A 90 -12.47 -7.52 -2.03
CA MET A 90 -12.93 -7.65 -3.40
C MET A 90 -12.90 -9.13 -3.79
N GLY A 91 -14.01 -9.83 -3.56
CA GLY A 91 -14.09 -11.29 -3.68
C GLY A 91 -14.53 -11.81 -5.05
N GLN A 92 -14.26 -11.07 -6.11
CA GLN A 92 -14.87 -11.29 -7.44
C GLN A 92 -14.20 -12.43 -8.22
N THR A 93 -14.97 -13.09 -9.09
CA THR A 93 -14.45 -13.95 -10.16
C THR A 93 -14.08 -13.15 -11.43
N SER A 94 -14.57 -11.91 -11.55
CA SER A 94 -14.32 -11.02 -12.68
C SER A 94 -13.15 -10.05 -12.43
N PRO A 95 -12.46 -9.57 -13.49
CA PRO A 95 -11.33 -8.66 -13.35
C PRO A 95 -11.67 -7.31 -12.72
N VAL A 96 -10.80 -6.81 -11.83
CA VAL A 96 -10.95 -5.52 -11.13
C VAL A 96 -9.79 -4.59 -11.40
N THR A 97 -10.08 -3.37 -11.85
CA THR A 97 -9.09 -2.29 -11.97
C THR A 97 -9.30 -1.26 -10.87
N VAL A 98 -8.22 -0.89 -10.19
CA VAL A 98 -8.21 0.18 -9.17
C VAL A 98 -7.24 1.26 -9.61
N SER A 99 -7.69 2.52 -9.66
CA SER A 99 -6.81 3.65 -9.99
C SER A 99 -7.06 4.89 -9.13
N ASP A 100 -6.01 5.68 -8.90
CA ASP A 100 -6.12 7.01 -8.29
C ASP A 100 -6.86 6.97 -6.95
N ALA A 101 -6.55 5.97 -6.13
CA ALA A 101 -7.29 5.60 -4.93
C ALA A 101 -6.44 5.83 -3.67
N ARG A 102 -7.02 6.47 -2.65
CA ARG A 102 -6.27 6.89 -1.45
C ARG A 102 -6.99 6.54 -0.15
N ALA A 103 -6.23 6.06 0.84
CA ALA A 103 -6.71 5.90 2.21
C ALA A 103 -5.77 6.59 3.21
N SER A 104 -6.33 7.33 4.17
CA SER A 104 -5.54 8.02 5.21
C SER A 104 -5.95 7.69 6.64
N GLY A 105 -7.12 7.07 6.84
CA GLY A 105 -7.58 6.64 8.15
C GLY A 105 -6.81 5.43 8.67
N ASN A 106 -6.66 5.31 9.99
CA ASN A 106 -6.02 4.14 10.58
C ASN A 106 -6.92 2.91 10.45
N VAL A 107 -6.31 1.74 10.27
CA VAL A 107 -7.00 0.45 10.19
C VAL A 107 -6.63 -0.37 11.42
N THR A 108 -7.63 -0.77 12.21
CA THR A 108 -7.44 -1.64 13.38
C THR A 108 -8.26 -2.92 13.22
N ALA A 109 -7.61 -4.08 13.22
CA ALA A 109 -8.27 -5.37 13.10
C ALA A 109 -7.91 -6.29 14.27
N ALA A 110 -8.91 -6.70 15.05
CA ALA A 110 -8.76 -7.76 16.04
C ALA A 110 -9.22 -9.08 15.43
N VAL A 111 -8.29 -9.84 14.84
CA VAL A 111 -8.62 -11.06 14.10
C VAL A 111 -8.79 -12.21 15.08
N GLY A 112 -10.04 -12.67 15.25
CA GLY A 112 -10.39 -13.72 16.21
C GLY A 112 -10.12 -15.14 15.70
N SER A 113 -10.68 -15.49 14.53
CA SER A 113 -10.49 -16.79 13.86
C SER A 113 -10.70 -16.65 12.34
N GLY A 114 -9.90 -17.37 11.54
CA GLY A 114 -9.95 -17.36 10.08
C GLY A 114 -8.79 -16.60 9.42
N ARG A 115 -8.92 -16.26 8.13
CA ARG A 115 -7.86 -15.59 7.35
C ARG A 115 -7.96 -14.07 7.55
N GLY A 116 -7.06 -13.49 8.35
CA GLY A 116 -7.01 -12.05 8.57
C GLY A 116 -6.31 -11.33 7.41
N TYR A 117 -7.08 -10.84 6.45
CA TYR A 117 -6.56 -9.98 5.38
C TYR A 117 -6.76 -8.51 5.74
N VAL A 118 -5.66 -7.78 5.91
CA VAL A 118 -5.70 -6.40 6.39
C VAL A 118 -4.76 -5.54 5.57
N GLY A 119 -5.29 -4.46 4.99
CA GLY A 119 -4.53 -3.49 4.23
C GLY A 119 -4.85 -2.06 4.63
N GLY A 120 -3.90 -1.13 4.51
CA GLY A 120 -4.21 0.28 4.71
C GLY A 120 -5.14 0.86 3.64
N LEU A 121 -5.13 0.33 2.41
CA LEU A 121 -6.08 0.67 1.34
C LEU A 121 -7.09 -0.46 1.12
N ILE A 122 -6.61 -1.68 0.84
CA ILE A 122 -7.44 -2.83 0.45
C ILE A 122 -7.08 -4.02 1.32
N GLY A 123 -8.05 -4.65 2.01
CA GLY A 123 -7.79 -5.86 2.76
C GLY A 123 -7.43 -7.04 1.85
N GLU A 124 -8.32 -7.35 0.92
CA GLU A 124 -8.14 -8.43 -0.06
C GLU A 124 -8.59 -7.99 -1.45
N ILE A 125 -7.80 -8.34 -2.47
CA ILE A 125 -8.20 -8.24 -3.87
C ILE A 125 -8.08 -9.60 -4.57
N ARG A 126 -9.19 -10.07 -5.15
CA ARG A 126 -9.24 -11.20 -6.08
C ARG A 126 -9.47 -10.72 -7.52
N ASN A 127 -8.91 -11.46 -8.46
CA ASN A 127 -8.83 -11.15 -9.89
C ASN A 127 -8.57 -9.67 -10.20
N ALA A 128 -7.51 -9.08 -9.65
CA ALA A 128 -7.10 -7.74 -10.03
C ALA A 128 -6.62 -7.77 -11.48
N LYS A 129 -6.60 -6.60 -12.09
CA LYS A 129 -5.88 -6.34 -13.32
C LYS A 129 -4.80 -5.33 -12.99
N ASN A 130 -5.12 -4.05 -13.14
CA ASN A 130 -4.21 -2.97 -12.80
C ASN A 130 -4.63 -2.33 -11.48
N VAL A 131 -3.68 -2.19 -10.57
CA VAL A 131 -3.79 -1.36 -9.37
C VAL A 131 -2.76 -0.25 -9.49
N THR A 132 -3.21 0.97 -9.81
CA THR A 132 -2.35 2.05 -10.32
C THR A 132 -2.56 3.35 -9.56
N ASN A 133 -1.49 4.11 -9.28
CA ASN A 133 -1.58 5.43 -8.63
C ASN A 133 -2.35 5.38 -7.30
N VAL A 134 -1.98 4.45 -6.42
CA VAL A 134 -2.68 4.20 -5.17
C VAL A 134 -1.81 4.51 -3.95
N SER A 135 -2.42 4.95 -2.84
CA SER A 135 -1.64 5.26 -1.63
C SER A 135 -2.38 5.00 -0.33
N ALA A 136 -1.66 4.55 0.69
CA ALA A 136 -2.13 4.47 2.06
C ALA A 136 -1.17 5.18 3.03
N THR A 137 -1.71 6.02 3.92
CA THR A 137 -0.92 6.76 4.92
C THR A 137 -1.32 6.47 6.36
N GLY A 138 -2.47 5.82 6.57
CA GLY A 138 -2.94 5.44 7.90
C GLY A 138 -2.16 4.26 8.47
N ARG A 139 -2.00 4.23 9.79
CA ARG A 139 -1.38 3.10 10.50
C ARG A 139 -2.28 1.86 10.41
N VAL A 140 -1.68 0.70 10.22
CA VAL A 140 -2.33 -0.61 10.27
C VAL A 140 -1.95 -1.32 11.57
N ASN A 141 -2.93 -1.62 12.42
CA ASN A 141 -2.75 -2.36 13.66
C ASN A 141 -3.56 -3.65 13.62
N VAL A 142 -2.90 -4.79 13.72
CA VAL A 142 -3.53 -6.11 13.76
C VAL A 142 -3.16 -6.80 15.07
N SER A 143 -4.18 -7.15 15.84
CA SER A 143 -4.04 -8.03 17.01
C SER A 143 -4.70 -9.36 16.66
N ALA A 144 -3.93 -10.43 16.47
CA ALA A 144 -4.49 -11.76 16.28
C ALA A 144 -4.54 -12.53 17.60
N ASN A 145 -5.50 -13.45 17.73
CA ASN A 145 -5.35 -14.52 18.70
C ASN A 145 -4.34 -15.52 18.17
N VAL A 146 -3.18 -15.59 18.81
CA VAL A 146 -2.05 -16.46 18.48
C VAL A 146 -2.55 -17.88 18.15
N GLY A 147 -2.38 -18.33 16.89
CA GLY A 147 -2.73 -19.68 16.44
C GLY A 147 -3.56 -19.79 15.15
N THR A 148 -3.93 -18.68 14.51
CA THR A 148 -4.67 -18.68 13.24
C THR A 148 -3.73 -18.64 12.04
N ASN A 149 -3.79 -19.67 11.20
CA ASN A 149 -2.99 -19.78 9.98
C ASN A 149 -3.42 -18.71 8.94
N GLY A 150 -2.47 -17.92 8.42
CA GLY A 150 -2.60 -17.26 7.11
C GLY A 150 -3.05 -15.79 7.10
N GLU A 151 -2.68 -15.01 8.10
CA GLU A 151 -2.90 -13.56 8.10
C GLU A 151 -1.96 -12.87 7.11
N HIS A 152 -2.52 -12.02 6.25
CA HIS A 152 -1.74 -11.19 5.34
C HIS A 152 -1.97 -9.74 5.69
N VAL A 153 -0.90 -9.05 6.07
CA VAL A 153 -0.99 -7.66 6.53
C VAL A 153 -0.08 -6.80 5.68
N GLY A 154 -0.66 -5.82 5.00
CA GLY A 154 0.07 -4.85 4.19
C GLY A 154 -0.24 -3.41 4.58
N GLY A 155 0.73 -2.52 4.48
CA GLY A 155 0.45 -1.08 4.64
C GLY A 155 -0.46 -0.53 3.55
N LEU A 156 -0.49 -1.13 2.36
CA LEU A 156 -1.41 -0.79 1.27
C LEU A 156 -2.43 -1.91 1.01
N ILE A 157 -1.96 -3.12 0.68
CA ILE A 157 -2.82 -4.26 0.34
C ILE A 157 -2.50 -5.44 1.26
N GLY A 158 -3.50 -6.01 1.92
CA GLY A 158 -3.29 -7.22 2.72
C GLY A 158 -2.84 -8.39 1.85
N VAL A 159 -3.74 -8.87 0.99
CA VAL A 159 -3.44 -9.95 0.04
C VAL A 159 -3.95 -9.65 -1.36
N ILE A 160 -3.16 -10.10 -2.32
CA ILE A 160 -3.53 -10.24 -3.72
C ILE A 160 -3.65 -11.75 -3.98
N ASP A 161 -4.85 -12.24 -4.29
CA ASP A 161 -5.15 -13.68 -4.47
C ASP A 161 -5.71 -13.92 -5.89
N HIS A 162 -4.87 -14.40 -6.82
CA HIS A 162 -5.17 -14.41 -8.26
C HIS A 162 -4.92 -15.72 -9.00
N GLU A 163 -5.84 -16.06 -9.91
CA GLU A 163 -5.70 -17.22 -10.80
C GLU A 163 -5.21 -16.85 -12.22
N SER A 164 -5.08 -15.55 -12.56
CA SER A 164 -4.64 -15.08 -13.89
C SER A 164 -3.37 -14.24 -13.82
N GLY A 165 -2.41 -14.45 -14.73
CA GLY A 165 -1.05 -13.89 -14.70
C GLY A 165 -0.87 -12.51 -15.35
N ALA A 166 -1.86 -11.60 -15.29
CA ALA A 166 -1.79 -10.28 -15.92
C ALA A 166 -2.05 -9.15 -14.93
N ASN A 167 -1.35 -9.15 -13.79
CA ASN A 167 -1.58 -8.21 -12.71
C ASN A 167 -0.42 -7.24 -12.56
N LEU A 168 -0.74 -5.95 -12.36
CA LEU A 168 0.27 -4.91 -12.16
C LEU A 168 -0.14 -4.00 -11.02
N VAL A 169 0.59 -4.07 -9.90
CA VAL A 169 0.61 -3.01 -8.90
C VAL A 169 1.72 -2.03 -9.29
N THR A 170 1.34 -0.79 -9.59
CA THR A 170 2.32 0.22 -10.00
C THR A 170 1.95 1.61 -9.53
N ASN A 171 2.96 2.47 -9.34
CA ASN A 171 2.81 3.81 -8.77
C ASN A 171 2.06 3.74 -7.43
N ALA A 172 2.48 2.81 -6.58
CA ALA A 172 1.83 2.54 -5.31
C ALA A 172 2.72 2.97 -4.14
N SER A 173 2.13 3.51 -3.06
CA SER A 173 2.91 3.76 -1.84
C SER A 173 2.18 3.51 -0.53
N ALA A 174 2.96 3.15 0.49
CA ALA A 174 2.51 3.02 1.86
C ALA A 174 3.47 3.74 2.81
N THR A 175 2.94 4.61 3.67
CA THR A 175 3.74 5.40 4.62
C THR A 175 3.31 5.23 6.08
N GLY A 176 2.14 4.63 6.33
CA GLY A 176 1.69 4.32 7.68
C GLY A 176 2.43 3.10 8.24
N ASP A 177 2.72 3.12 9.54
CA ASP A 177 3.31 1.96 10.23
C ASP A 177 2.38 0.74 10.16
N VAL A 178 2.96 -0.44 10.11
CA VAL A 178 2.29 -1.74 10.19
C VAL A 178 2.73 -2.43 11.48
N ASN A 179 1.80 -2.61 12.42
CA ASN A 179 2.01 -3.37 13.65
C ASN A 179 1.10 -4.60 13.62
N ALA A 180 1.69 -5.79 13.56
CA ALA A 180 0.94 -7.03 13.41
C ALA A 180 1.41 -8.10 14.41
N ASP A 181 0.58 -8.39 15.40
CA ASP A 181 0.71 -9.58 16.25
C ASP A 181 0.15 -10.80 15.49
N ALA A 182 0.67 -11.03 14.28
CA ALA A 182 0.20 -11.99 13.29
C ALA A 182 1.37 -12.90 12.86
N ALA A 183 1.06 -14.16 12.52
CA ALA A 183 2.09 -15.15 12.17
C ALA A 183 2.36 -15.27 10.67
N GLY A 184 1.52 -14.68 9.81
CA GLY A 184 1.62 -14.81 8.36
C GLY A 184 2.48 -13.73 7.66
N PRO A 185 2.41 -13.65 6.32
CA PRO A 185 3.19 -12.69 5.53
C PRO A 185 2.81 -11.24 5.82
N ILE A 186 3.81 -10.43 6.14
CA ILE A 186 3.62 -9.03 6.53
C ILE A 186 4.56 -8.15 5.71
N GLY A 187 4.01 -7.12 5.07
CA GLY A 187 4.79 -6.21 4.23
C GLY A 187 4.42 -4.74 4.45
N GLY A 188 5.40 -3.85 4.27
CA GLY A 188 5.13 -2.40 4.35
C GLY A 188 4.18 -1.91 3.26
N LEU A 189 4.21 -2.52 2.06
CA LEU A 189 3.27 -2.25 0.97
C LEU A 189 2.22 -3.36 0.84
N ILE A 190 2.66 -4.60 0.62
CA ILE A 190 1.77 -5.75 0.35
C ILE A 190 2.08 -6.87 1.34
N GLY A 191 1.07 -7.42 2.02
CA GLY A 191 1.28 -8.57 2.91
C GLY A 191 1.74 -9.80 2.14
N GLY A 192 0.98 -10.21 1.13
CA GLY A 192 1.46 -11.21 0.19
C GLY A 192 0.69 -11.29 -1.12
N ILE A 193 1.32 -11.96 -2.07
CA ILE A 193 0.80 -12.21 -3.41
C ILE A 193 0.73 -13.73 -3.57
N ASP A 194 -0.48 -14.26 -3.51
CA ASP A 194 -0.80 -15.66 -3.74
C ASP A 194 -1.34 -15.82 -5.17
N GLY A 195 -0.89 -16.84 -5.91
CA GLY A 195 -1.39 -17.10 -7.28
C GLY A 195 -0.33 -17.09 -8.36
N THR A 196 -0.70 -16.74 -9.61
CA THR A 196 0.24 -16.73 -10.75
C THR A 196 0.78 -15.31 -11.02
N LEU A 197 2.12 -15.19 -11.07
CA LEU A 197 2.97 -14.09 -11.58
C LEU A 197 2.30 -12.71 -11.72
N GLY A 198 2.27 -11.95 -10.63
CA GLY A 198 1.95 -10.52 -10.62
C GLY A 198 3.19 -9.62 -10.65
N THR A 199 3.08 -8.53 -11.39
CA THR A 199 3.90 -7.30 -11.44
C THR A 199 3.87 -6.41 -10.20
N VAL A 200 4.90 -6.23 -9.38
CA VAL A 200 4.99 -5.03 -8.51
C VAL A 200 6.11 -4.12 -9.01
N GLN A 201 5.78 -2.91 -9.42
CA GLN A 201 6.82 -1.99 -9.91
C GLN A 201 6.58 -0.53 -9.56
N ASP A 202 7.62 0.28 -9.61
CA ASP A 202 7.53 1.74 -9.46
C ASP A 202 6.74 2.12 -8.20
N SER A 203 7.12 1.54 -7.06
CA SER A 203 6.35 1.60 -5.82
C SER A 203 7.25 1.62 -4.59
N TYR A 204 6.77 2.14 -3.46
CA TYR A 204 7.61 2.24 -2.26
C TYR A 204 6.86 2.11 -0.93
N ALA A 205 7.60 1.72 0.11
CA ALA A 205 7.12 1.70 1.49
C ALA A 205 8.08 2.44 2.44
N GLN A 206 7.53 3.28 3.31
CA GLN A 206 8.31 4.02 4.33
C GLN A 206 7.84 3.80 5.76
N GLY A 207 6.65 3.21 5.96
CA GLY A 207 6.15 2.90 7.29
C GLY A 207 6.98 1.80 7.96
N ASN A 208 7.16 1.89 9.28
CA ASN A 208 7.83 0.83 10.02
C ASN A 208 6.95 -0.44 10.03
N VAL A 209 7.57 -1.61 10.01
CA VAL A 209 6.90 -2.91 10.05
C VAL A 209 7.36 -3.65 11.31
N SER A 210 6.45 -3.85 12.25
CA SER A 210 6.67 -4.63 13.47
C SER A 210 5.73 -5.83 13.48
N ALA A 211 6.30 -7.03 13.54
CA ALA A 211 5.61 -8.28 13.29
C ALA A 211 6.09 -9.40 14.22
N ARG A 212 5.27 -10.43 14.45
CA ARG A 212 5.71 -11.72 15.06
C ARG A 212 5.78 -12.88 14.07
N GLY A 213 5.51 -12.61 12.79
CA GLY A 213 5.44 -13.61 11.72
C GLY A 213 6.80 -13.98 11.12
N GLY A 214 6.77 -15.02 10.27
CA GLY A 214 7.98 -15.62 9.68
C GLY A 214 8.40 -15.12 8.30
N HIS A 215 7.65 -14.17 7.71
CA HIS A 215 7.97 -13.60 6.40
C HIS A 215 7.63 -12.10 6.41
N VAL A 216 8.61 -11.28 6.80
CA VAL A 216 8.42 -9.84 7.00
C VAL A 216 9.30 -9.08 6.02
N GLY A 217 8.68 -8.33 5.12
CA GLY A 217 9.39 -7.51 4.14
C GLY A 217 9.12 -6.02 4.34
N GLY A 218 10.13 -5.19 4.07
CA GLY A 218 9.96 -3.73 4.06
C GLY A 218 8.93 -3.28 3.03
N LEU A 219 8.81 -4.02 1.92
CA LEU A 219 7.84 -3.79 0.85
C LEU A 219 6.79 -4.92 0.77
N ILE A 220 7.22 -6.17 0.59
CA ILE A 220 6.31 -7.31 0.38
C ILE A 220 6.63 -8.42 1.37
N GLY A 221 5.63 -8.94 2.10
CA GLY A 221 5.87 -10.07 3.01
C GLY A 221 6.26 -11.34 2.25
N ARG A 222 5.50 -11.71 1.23
CA ARG A 222 5.77 -12.88 0.37
C ARG A 222 5.26 -12.70 -1.05
N THR A 223 6.06 -13.10 -2.04
CA THR A 223 5.65 -13.09 -3.46
C THR A 223 6.34 -14.17 -4.26
N ASN A 224 5.66 -14.64 -5.31
CA ASN A 224 6.25 -15.42 -6.39
C ASN A 224 6.28 -14.67 -7.74
N GLY A 225 5.80 -13.43 -7.77
CA GLY A 225 5.82 -12.55 -8.94
C GLY A 225 7.00 -11.56 -8.91
N ASP A 226 7.29 -10.99 -10.08
CA ASP A 226 8.43 -10.10 -10.25
C ASP A 226 8.21 -8.75 -9.58
N THR A 227 9.32 -8.17 -9.10
CA THR A 227 9.37 -6.88 -8.43
C THR A 227 10.46 -6.01 -9.07
N ALA A 228 10.14 -4.78 -9.47
CA ALA A 228 11.09 -3.92 -10.17
C ALA A 228 10.96 -2.43 -9.82
N ARG A 229 12.07 -1.70 -9.71
CA ARG A 229 12.04 -0.24 -9.46
C ARG A 229 11.24 0.13 -8.22
N VAL A 230 11.53 -0.54 -7.11
CA VAL A 230 10.87 -0.30 -5.84
C VAL A 230 11.87 0.09 -4.76
N TYR A 231 11.39 0.67 -3.66
CA TYR A 231 12.22 0.80 -2.47
C TYR A 231 11.49 0.67 -1.14
N ALA A 232 12.24 0.33 -0.09
CA ALA A 232 11.79 0.36 1.30
C ALA A 232 12.74 1.14 2.21
N SER A 233 12.18 1.87 3.17
CA SER A 233 12.93 2.72 4.11
C SER A 233 12.40 2.71 5.55
N GLY A 234 11.37 1.92 5.85
CA GLY A 234 10.84 1.77 7.21
C GLY A 234 11.57 0.68 8.00
N ARG A 235 11.69 0.85 9.33
CA ARG A 235 12.31 -0.16 10.20
C ARG A 235 11.54 -1.46 10.20
N ILE A 236 12.25 -2.58 10.14
CA ILE A 236 11.68 -3.92 10.13
C ILE A 236 12.07 -4.66 11.40
N GLU A 237 11.06 -5.09 12.14
CA GLU A 237 11.20 -5.88 13.37
C GLU A 237 10.31 -7.12 13.26
N GLY A 238 10.90 -8.30 13.46
CA GLY A 238 10.16 -9.54 13.57
C GLY A 238 11.02 -10.73 13.92
N ASP A 239 10.42 -11.91 13.93
CA ASP A 239 11.04 -13.11 14.51
C ASP A 239 11.93 -13.87 13.52
N SER A 240 11.53 -13.96 12.25
CA SER A 240 12.30 -14.65 11.21
C SER A 240 11.88 -14.22 9.80
N GLY A 241 12.71 -14.57 8.79
CA GLY A 241 12.43 -14.27 7.38
C GLY A 241 12.29 -12.78 7.09
N LEU A 242 13.20 -11.98 7.67
CA LEU A 242 13.21 -10.53 7.51
C LEU A 242 14.01 -10.14 6.26
N GLY A 243 13.39 -9.43 5.32
CA GLY A 243 14.07 -8.88 4.16
C GLY A 243 13.88 -7.38 4.05
N GLY A 244 14.94 -6.66 3.68
CA GLY A 244 14.90 -5.22 3.48
C GLY A 244 13.81 -4.80 2.49
N LEU A 245 13.55 -5.61 1.47
CA LEU A 245 12.46 -5.46 0.51
C LEU A 245 11.39 -6.55 0.69
N ILE A 246 11.77 -7.82 0.62
CA ILE A 246 10.83 -8.94 0.55
C ILE A 246 11.12 -9.98 1.63
N GLY A 247 10.12 -10.39 2.40
CA GLY A 247 10.32 -11.44 3.42
C GLY A 247 10.68 -12.78 2.78
N ASP A 248 9.80 -13.30 1.91
CA ASP A 248 10.00 -14.53 1.15
C ASP A 248 9.75 -14.32 -0.35
N ASN A 249 10.81 -14.47 -1.15
CA ASN A 249 10.78 -14.23 -2.58
C ASN A 249 10.94 -15.52 -3.40
N SER A 250 10.10 -15.70 -4.41
CA SER A 250 10.25 -16.72 -5.45
C SER A 250 10.19 -16.16 -6.88
N GLY A 251 10.10 -14.83 -7.04
CA GLY A 251 10.14 -14.13 -8.34
C GLY A 251 11.50 -13.45 -8.59
N GLN A 252 11.59 -12.66 -9.67
CA GLN A 252 12.76 -11.82 -9.92
C GLN A 252 12.64 -10.48 -9.19
N ILE A 253 13.77 -9.93 -8.74
CA ILE A 253 13.83 -8.58 -8.15
C ILE A 253 14.90 -7.82 -8.90
N SER A 254 14.54 -6.69 -9.53
CA SER A 254 15.46 -5.89 -10.32
C SER A 254 15.36 -4.39 -10.03
N GLU A 255 16.44 -3.64 -10.24
CA GLU A 255 16.47 -2.17 -10.20
C GLU A 255 15.87 -1.60 -8.89
N SER A 256 16.10 -2.26 -7.76
CA SER A 256 15.36 -2.00 -6.52
C SER A 256 16.30 -1.73 -5.35
N TYR A 257 15.81 -0.98 -4.36
CA TYR A 257 16.68 -0.36 -3.36
C TYR A 257 16.12 -0.46 -1.96
N TRP A 258 16.98 -0.58 -0.96
CA TRP A 258 16.53 -0.43 0.43
C TRP A 258 17.56 0.27 1.27
N ASP A 259 17.06 0.97 2.29
CA ASP A 259 17.92 1.58 3.29
C ASP A 259 18.27 0.52 4.34
N ARG A 260 19.49 0.00 4.33
CA ARG A 260 19.96 -1.02 5.27
C ARG A 260 19.95 -0.53 6.70
N GLY A 261 20.22 0.76 6.90
CA GLY A 261 20.22 1.38 8.20
C GLY A 261 18.82 1.53 8.77
N ALA A 262 17.95 2.19 7.99
CA ALA A 262 16.57 2.42 8.38
C ALA A 262 15.78 1.11 8.54
N THR A 263 15.88 0.18 7.58
CA THR A 263 15.21 -1.14 7.66
C THR A 263 15.87 -2.08 8.69
N ASN A 264 17.12 -1.81 9.06
CA ASN A 264 17.98 -2.68 9.87
C ASN A 264 18.22 -4.08 9.24
N GLN A 265 18.24 -4.18 7.91
CA GLN A 265 18.41 -5.43 7.18
C GLN A 265 19.66 -5.44 6.28
N LEU A 266 20.46 -6.49 6.38
CA LEU A 266 21.65 -6.70 5.55
C LEU A 266 21.32 -7.16 4.12
N SER A 267 20.21 -7.89 3.96
CA SER A 267 19.81 -8.54 2.70
C SER A 267 18.48 -7.95 2.19
N PRO A 268 18.27 -7.92 0.86
CA PRO A 268 17.00 -7.47 0.29
C PRO A 268 15.88 -8.48 0.57
N THR A 269 16.22 -9.76 0.65
CA THR A 269 15.29 -10.86 0.91
C THR A 269 15.57 -11.54 2.24
N GLY A 270 14.53 -11.98 2.94
CA GLY A 270 14.67 -12.88 4.09
C GLY A 270 14.92 -14.33 3.64
N SER A 271 14.27 -14.73 2.54
CA SER A 271 14.54 -15.95 1.79
C SER A 271 14.32 -15.73 0.31
N GLY A 272 15.03 -16.50 -0.52
CA GLY A 272 14.90 -16.45 -1.97
C GLY A 272 15.89 -15.53 -2.69
N PRO A 273 15.87 -15.54 -4.04
CA PRO A 273 16.85 -14.85 -4.86
C PRO A 273 16.65 -13.34 -4.89
N ALA A 274 17.69 -12.61 -5.30
CA ALA A 274 17.63 -11.21 -5.72
C ALA A 274 18.66 -11.01 -6.84
N ASP A 275 18.37 -10.15 -7.81
CA ASP A 275 19.29 -9.89 -8.93
C ASP A 275 20.40 -8.91 -8.51
N ASP A 276 21.49 -8.86 -9.28
CA ASP A 276 22.65 -7.98 -9.02
C ASP A 276 22.32 -6.48 -9.06
N THR A 277 21.17 -6.11 -9.62
CA THR A 277 20.67 -4.72 -9.69
C THR A 277 19.92 -4.28 -8.43
N VAL A 278 19.86 -5.14 -7.40
CA VAL A 278 19.20 -4.86 -6.12
C VAL A 278 20.23 -4.36 -5.12
N VAL A 279 20.12 -3.09 -4.72
CA VAL A 279 21.20 -2.40 -3.99
C VAL A 279 20.72 -1.83 -2.65
N GLY A 280 21.44 -2.17 -1.58
CA GLY A 280 21.19 -1.66 -0.23
C GLY A 280 22.20 -0.58 0.16
N TYR A 281 21.71 0.58 0.61
CA TYR A 281 22.55 1.71 1.05
C TYR A 281 22.51 1.89 2.58
N GLY A 282 23.39 2.73 3.13
CA GLY A 282 23.52 2.88 4.59
C GLY A 282 24.14 1.67 5.29
N ALA A 283 24.18 1.67 6.63
CA ALA A 283 24.76 0.59 7.43
C ALA A 283 23.78 0.11 8.49
N VAL A 284 23.60 -1.21 8.64
CA VAL A 284 22.75 -1.80 9.69
C VAL A 284 23.21 -1.31 11.08
N GLY A 285 22.25 -0.90 11.90
CA GLY A 285 22.49 -0.26 13.21
C GLY A 285 22.71 1.25 13.15
N ASP A 286 22.91 1.84 11.97
CA ASP A 286 22.83 3.28 11.75
C ASP A 286 21.40 3.63 11.34
N THR A 287 20.68 4.36 12.20
CA THR A 287 19.28 4.73 11.94
C THR A 287 19.14 6.04 11.17
N THR A 288 20.26 6.66 10.76
CA THR A 288 20.22 7.80 9.85
C THR A 288 19.82 7.33 8.46
N ALA A 289 19.01 8.14 7.77
CA ALA A 289 18.62 7.85 6.41
C ALA A 289 19.86 7.81 5.50
N ALA A 290 19.94 6.78 4.65
CA ALA A 290 21.02 6.61 3.70
C ALA A 290 21.05 7.78 2.71
N ALA A 291 22.10 8.60 2.80
CA ALA A 291 22.25 9.80 1.97
C ALA A 291 22.28 9.45 0.46
N GLU A 292 22.75 8.25 0.10
CA GLU A 292 22.73 7.72 -1.26
C GLU A 292 21.32 7.60 -1.84
N MET A 293 20.32 7.42 -0.99
CA MET A 293 18.91 7.30 -1.35
C MET A 293 18.15 8.62 -1.28
N GLN A 294 18.83 9.75 -1.12
CA GLN A 294 18.20 11.06 -0.93
C GLN A 294 18.70 12.09 -1.93
N GLY A 295 17.91 13.17 -2.11
CA GLY A 295 18.34 14.33 -2.87
C GLY A 295 18.79 14.02 -4.31
N GLN A 296 19.87 14.68 -4.73
CA GLN A 296 20.46 14.46 -6.05
C GLN A 296 21.19 13.11 -6.14
N ALA A 297 21.76 12.61 -5.03
CA ALA A 297 22.49 11.34 -5.02
C ALA A 297 21.61 10.18 -5.48
N ALA A 298 20.32 10.20 -5.13
CA ALA A 298 19.34 9.22 -5.59
C ALA A 298 19.25 9.13 -7.12
N THR A 299 19.49 10.22 -7.87
CA THR A 299 19.44 10.19 -9.35
C THR A 299 20.62 9.50 -10.01
N GLU A 300 21.73 9.37 -9.28
CA GLU A 300 22.98 8.78 -9.76
C GLU A 300 23.14 7.35 -9.25
N LEU A 301 22.64 7.08 -8.03
CA LEU A 301 22.84 5.81 -7.33
C LEU A 301 21.61 4.90 -7.39
N MET A 302 20.41 5.48 -7.54
CA MET A 302 19.17 4.73 -7.76
C MET A 302 18.69 4.89 -9.20
N ASP A 303 19.59 4.69 -10.16
CA ASP A 303 19.40 4.94 -11.60
C ASP A 303 18.32 4.09 -12.28
N GLY A 304 17.95 2.96 -11.67
CA GLY A 304 16.77 2.17 -12.04
C GLY A 304 15.45 2.93 -11.86
N LEU A 305 15.39 3.91 -10.95
CA LEU A 305 14.21 4.76 -10.80
C LEU A 305 14.15 5.83 -11.90
N ASN A 306 13.13 5.81 -12.74
CA ASN A 306 12.99 6.82 -13.80
C ASN A 306 12.56 8.19 -13.24
N TYR A 307 13.53 9.08 -13.03
CA TYR A 307 13.33 10.45 -12.54
C TYR A 307 12.78 11.44 -13.57
N THR A 308 12.61 11.05 -14.84
CA THR A 308 12.04 11.94 -15.87
C THR A 308 10.52 11.82 -15.96
N THR A 309 9.97 10.63 -15.69
CA THR A 309 8.53 10.35 -15.87
C THR A 309 7.82 9.88 -14.60
N THR A 310 8.49 9.13 -13.72
CA THR A 310 7.80 8.38 -12.65
C THR A 310 8.15 8.92 -11.28
N TRP A 311 9.44 9.11 -11.03
CA TRP A 311 9.99 9.48 -9.73
C TRP A 311 10.40 10.95 -9.67
N GLN A 312 10.31 11.52 -8.48
CA GLN A 312 10.76 12.86 -8.17
C GLN A 312 11.63 12.81 -6.92
N THR A 313 12.82 13.41 -6.99
CA THR A 313 13.70 13.58 -5.84
C THR A 313 13.10 14.52 -4.81
N THR A 314 13.35 14.26 -3.53
CA THR A 314 13.05 15.19 -2.44
C THR A 314 14.34 15.45 -1.63
N SER A 315 14.29 16.28 -0.59
CA SER A 315 15.40 16.34 0.38
C SER A 315 15.54 15.05 1.19
N GLU A 316 14.47 14.25 1.24
CA GLU A 316 14.41 12.92 1.81
C GLU A 316 14.47 11.88 0.66
N TYR A 317 13.80 10.73 0.85
CA TYR A 317 13.65 9.71 -0.19
C TYR A 317 12.82 10.20 -1.39
N PRO A 318 13.08 9.69 -2.61
CA PRO A 318 12.27 9.95 -3.80
C PRO A 318 10.79 9.60 -3.62
N ILE A 319 9.90 10.40 -4.18
CA ILE A 319 8.45 10.11 -4.20
C ILE A 319 7.96 9.91 -5.62
N LEU A 320 6.78 9.33 -5.76
CA LEU A 320 6.11 9.21 -7.06
C LEU A 320 5.58 10.58 -7.50
N ARG A 321 5.82 10.95 -8.76
CA ARG A 321 5.32 12.21 -9.35
C ARG A 321 3.80 12.35 -9.27
N ALA A 322 3.08 11.25 -9.42
CA ALA A 322 1.63 11.19 -9.28
C ALA A 322 1.12 11.56 -7.86
N GLN A 323 2.01 11.55 -6.86
CA GLN A 323 1.71 11.93 -5.48
C GLN A 323 2.14 13.37 -5.17
N ALA A 324 3.16 13.88 -5.86
CA ALA A 324 3.62 15.27 -5.73
C ALA A 324 2.60 16.31 -6.26
N SER A 325 1.78 15.93 -7.23
CA SER A 325 0.74 16.80 -7.82
C SER A 325 -0.58 16.86 -7.02
N GLY A 326 -0.64 16.22 -5.84
CA GLY A 326 -1.84 16.13 -5.00
C GLY A 326 -2.03 17.29 -4.01
N ASN A 327 -1.02 18.13 -3.82
CA ASN A 327 -1.13 19.41 -3.12
C ASN A 327 -0.80 20.49 -4.14
N GLU A 328 -1.71 21.46 -4.33
CA GLU A 328 -1.34 22.72 -4.97
C GLU A 328 -0.02 23.20 -4.36
N GLN A 329 0.99 23.43 -5.20
CA GLN A 329 2.18 24.15 -4.79
C GLN A 329 1.71 25.46 -4.14
N PRO A 330 1.99 25.73 -2.84
CA PRO A 330 1.65 27.03 -2.29
C PRO A 330 2.27 28.11 -3.20
N PRO A 331 1.56 29.22 -3.46
CA PRO A 331 2.03 30.23 -4.39
C PRO A 331 3.47 30.59 -4.05
N ARG A 332 4.36 30.57 -5.05
CA ARG A 332 5.74 30.99 -4.85
C ARG A 332 5.71 32.45 -4.39
N THR A 333 5.98 32.68 -3.12
CA THR A 333 6.41 33.99 -2.65
C THR A 333 7.80 34.24 -3.22
N VAL A 334 7.89 35.15 -4.18
CA VAL A 334 9.16 35.72 -4.62
C VAL A 334 9.48 36.83 -3.62
N ASP A 335 10.28 36.52 -2.59
CA ASP A 335 10.54 37.47 -1.50
C ASP A 335 11.52 38.59 -1.87
N THR A 336 12.19 38.53 -3.03
CA THR A 336 12.96 39.68 -3.54
C THR A 336 13.14 39.63 -5.06
N VAL A 337 12.77 40.72 -5.75
CA VAL A 337 13.32 41.06 -7.06
C VAL A 337 14.32 42.18 -6.85
N SER A 338 15.62 41.89 -6.93
CA SER A 338 16.64 42.93 -7.05
C SER A 338 16.88 43.20 -8.53
N SER A 339 16.74 44.46 -8.94
CA SER A 339 17.21 44.93 -10.24
C SER A 339 18.49 45.73 -10.03
N THR A 340 19.55 45.35 -10.73
CA THR A 340 20.72 46.20 -10.97
C THR A 340 20.70 46.57 -12.44
N ASN A 341 20.51 47.87 -12.69
CA ASN A 341 20.86 48.66 -13.88
C ASN A 341 19.72 49.56 -14.34
N LEU A 342 19.63 50.75 -13.73
CA LEU A 342 19.18 51.94 -14.42
C LEU A 342 20.43 52.78 -14.74
N THR A 343 20.96 52.59 -15.95
CA THR A 343 21.85 53.58 -16.56
C THR A 343 20.99 54.72 -17.08
N ALA A 344 21.28 55.92 -16.59
CA ALA A 344 20.74 57.18 -17.09
C ALA A 344 21.16 57.42 -18.56
N VAL A 345 20.20 57.86 -19.38
CA VAL A 345 20.27 59.04 -20.27
C VAL A 345 18.87 59.62 -20.35
#